data_AF-A0A2M8AXU1-F1
#
_entry.id   AF-A0A2M8AXU1-F1
#
_cell.length_a   1.000
_cell.length_b   1.000
_cell.length_c   1.000
_cell.angle_alpha   90.00
_cell.angle_beta   90.00
_cell.angle_gamma   90.00
#
_symmetry.space_group_name_H-M   'P 1'
#
loop_
_entity.id
_entity.type
_entity.pdbx_description
1 polymer ?
#
loop_
_entity_poly.entity_id
_entity_poly.type
_entity_poly.pdbx_seq_one_letter_code
_entity_poly.pdbx_strand_id
1 'polypeptide(L)'
;IGVEDLPQHIVASRGNGSKQHQVSAVEPTEDIPAHVPWTEAGVDLNGILEDMEKKLIIQALKTSGGVKNKAAVLLGLNRTTFLEKVKKMGGTLTSH
;
A
#
# COMPACT_ATOMS: atom_id res chain seq x y z
N ILE A 1 9.68 -7.65 35.16
CA ILE A 1 9.43 -6.45 34.31
C ILE A 1 8.41 -6.89 33.27
N GLY A 2 7.28 -6.18 33.21
CA GLY A 2 5.98 -6.67 32.77
C GLY A 2 5.91 -7.14 31.31
N VAL A 3 5.10 -8.18 31.15
CA VAL A 3 4.31 -8.48 29.96
C VAL A 3 3.33 -7.32 29.69
N GLU A 4 2.74 -7.25 28.49
CA GLU A 4 1.60 -6.38 28.12
C GLU A 4 1.96 -5.09 27.35
N ASP A 5 2.01 -5.17 26.01
CA ASP A 5 1.05 -4.48 25.13
C ASP A 5 1.21 -5.00 23.69
N LEU A 6 0.73 -6.22 23.46
CA LEU A 6 0.54 -6.74 22.11
C LEU A 6 -0.98 -6.81 21.91
N PRO A 7 -1.57 -6.00 20.99
CA PRO A 7 -3.02 -5.94 20.88
C PRO A 7 -3.61 -7.29 20.52
N GLN A 8 -4.40 -7.81 21.46
CA GLN A 8 -5.15 -9.05 21.38
C GLN A 8 -6.40 -8.87 20.53
N HIS A 9 -6.28 -8.94 19.22
CA HIS A 9 -7.39 -9.42 18.39
C HIS A 9 -6.82 -10.06 17.12
N ILE A 10 -7.54 -11.03 16.56
CA ILE A 10 -7.19 -11.88 15.40
C ILE A 10 -6.61 -13.26 15.78
N VAL A 11 -6.91 -13.76 16.98
CA VAL A 11 -7.01 -15.22 17.18
C VAL A 11 -8.47 -15.64 17.10
N ALA A 12 -8.78 -16.31 16.00
CA ALA A 12 -9.90 -17.24 15.74
C ALA A 12 -11.35 -16.72 15.80
N SER A 13 -11.97 -16.61 14.62
CA SER A 13 -13.33 -17.12 14.45
C SER A 13 -13.44 -17.92 13.15
N ARG A 14 -13.56 -19.23 13.35
CA ARG A 14 -13.88 -20.25 12.35
C ARG A 14 -15.35 -20.10 11.98
N GLY A 15 -15.64 -19.71 10.74
CA GLY A 15 -17.00 -19.65 10.19
C GLY A 15 -16.99 -19.91 8.69
N ASN A 16 -17.45 -21.09 8.31
CA ASN A 16 -17.58 -21.62 6.96
C ASN A 16 -18.51 -20.74 6.08
N GLY A 17 -18.08 -20.42 4.87
CA GLY A 17 -18.81 -19.60 3.92
C GLY A 17 -18.19 -19.70 2.53
N SER A 18 -18.46 -20.82 1.87
CA SER A 18 -18.18 -21.07 0.47
C SER A 18 -18.70 -19.94 -0.43
N LYS A 19 -17.78 -19.13 -0.95
CA LYS A 19 -17.88 -18.57 -2.30
C LYS A 19 -16.53 -18.76 -2.98
N GLN A 20 -16.47 -19.81 -3.80
CA GLN A 20 -15.52 -19.92 -4.89
C GLN A 20 -15.70 -18.68 -5.79
N HIS A 21 -14.93 -17.62 -5.54
CA HIS A 21 -14.62 -16.64 -6.57
C HIS A 21 -13.34 -17.14 -7.23
N GLN A 22 -13.57 -17.95 -8.26
CA GLN A 22 -12.74 -18.15 -9.43
C GLN A 22 -11.63 -17.10 -9.52
N VAL A 23 -10.42 -17.48 -9.12
CA VAL A 23 -9.19 -16.71 -9.34
C VAL A 23 -8.88 -16.78 -10.83
N SER A 24 -9.62 -15.99 -11.62
CA SER A 24 -9.29 -15.74 -13.01
C SER A 24 -7.92 -15.08 -13.03
N ALA A 25 -6.97 -15.75 -13.70
CA ALA A 25 -5.58 -15.37 -13.92
C ALA A 25 -5.22 -13.95 -13.45
N VAL A 26 -4.62 -13.84 -12.25
CA VAL A 26 -3.89 -12.63 -11.91
C VAL A 26 -2.58 -12.70 -12.68
N GLU A 27 -2.53 -11.95 -13.78
CA GLU A 27 -1.32 -11.72 -14.56
C GLU A 27 -0.20 -11.22 -13.63
N PRO A 28 1.08 -11.51 -13.93
CA PRO A 28 2.19 -11.03 -13.13
C PRO A 28 2.10 -9.50 -13.07
N THR A 29 1.81 -8.93 -11.91
CA THR A 29 1.82 -7.48 -11.71
C THR A 29 3.28 -7.01 -11.66
N GLU A 30 3.90 -6.87 -12.83
CA GLU A 30 5.25 -6.36 -13.08
C GLU A 30 5.32 -4.82 -12.98
N ASP A 31 4.90 -4.22 -11.86
CA ASP A 31 4.92 -2.73 -11.75
C ASP A 31 5.73 -2.18 -10.57
N ILE A 32 6.19 -3.02 -9.64
CA ILE A 32 7.20 -2.57 -8.67
C ILE A 32 8.56 -2.60 -9.37
N PRO A 33 9.28 -1.46 -9.47
CA PRO A 33 10.59 -1.44 -10.12
C PRO A 33 11.53 -2.39 -9.39
N ALA A 34 11.85 -3.51 -10.02
CA ALA A 34 12.78 -4.51 -9.50
C ALA A 34 14.23 -4.00 -9.45
N HIS A 35 14.49 -2.84 -10.09
CA HIS A 35 15.81 -2.24 -10.20
C HIS A 35 15.75 -0.75 -9.86
N VAL A 36 16.41 -0.37 -8.77
CA VAL A 36 16.69 1.02 -8.43
C VAL A 36 17.93 1.45 -9.24
N PRO A 37 17.83 2.44 -10.14
CA PRO A 37 18.97 2.88 -10.94
C PRO A 37 20.06 3.46 -10.02
N TRP A 38 21.21 2.81 -10.00
CA TRP A 38 22.38 3.24 -9.24
C TRP A 38 23.44 3.78 -10.20
N THR A 39 23.90 5.02 -9.97
CA THR A 39 24.94 5.65 -10.79
C THR A 39 26.12 6.11 -9.95
N GLU A 40 27.27 6.35 -10.58
CA GLU A 40 28.44 6.93 -9.90
C GLU A 40 28.16 8.35 -9.36
N ALA A 41 27.16 9.05 -9.91
CA ALA A 41 26.68 10.34 -9.43
C ALA A 41 25.67 10.23 -8.26
N GLY A 42 25.32 9.01 -7.84
CA GLY A 42 24.34 8.75 -6.79
C GLY A 42 22.95 8.38 -7.33
N VAL A 43 21.93 8.50 -6.46
CA VAL A 43 20.54 8.17 -6.75
C VAL A 43 19.60 9.20 -6.12
N ASP A 44 18.56 9.60 -6.86
CA ASP A 44 17.49 10.43 -6.29
C ASP A 44 16.51 9.56 -5.49
N LEU A 45 16.87 9.31 -4.23
CA LEU A 45 16.07 8.48 -3.33
C LEU A 45 14.64 9.03 -3.17
N ASN A 46 14.48 10.35 -3.12
CA ASN A 46 13.17 10.97 -2.90
C ASN A 46 12.20 10.69 -4.06
N GLY A 47 12.62 10.88 -5.31
CA GLY A 47 11.78 10.60 -6.47
C GLY A 47 11.44 9.12 -6.62
N ILE A 48 12.39 8.23 -6.31
CA ILE A 48 12.14 6.78 -6.35
C ILE A 48 11.12 6.36 -5.29
N LEU A 49 11.28 6.85 -4.06
CA LEU A 49 10.30 6.59 -3.00
C LEU A 49 8.93 7.16 -3.34
N GLU A 50 8.87 8.33 -3.96
CA GLU A 50 7.60 8.94 -4.40
C GLU A 50 6.90 8.12 -5.49
N ASP A 51 7.63 7.64 -6.50
CA ASP A 51 7.08 6.79 -7.56
C ASP A 51 6.59 5.45 -7.01
N MET A 52 7.39 4.81 -6.14
CA MET A 52 7.02 3.57 -5.48
C MET A 52 5.77 3.76 -4.60
N GLU A 53 5.72 4.83 -3.80
CA GLU A 53 4.58 5.14 -2.94
C GLU A 53 3.31 5.37 -3.75
N LYS A 54 3.40 6.11 -4.86
CA LYS A 54 2.28 6.35 -5.78
C LYS A 54 1.74 5.04 -6.35
N LYS A 55 2.62 4.16 -6.84
CA LYS A 55 2.24 2.85 -7.37
C LYS A 55 1.55 1.98 -6.31
N LEU A 56 2.10 1.91 -5.10
CA LEU A 56 1.52 1.16 -3.99
C LEU A 56 0.14 1.70 -3.59
N ILE A 57 -0.04 3.01 -3.55
CA ILE A 57 -1.33 3.63 -3.25
C ILE A 57 -2.36 3.33 -4.33
N ILE A 58 -2.00 3.44 -5.61
CA ILE A 58 -2.89 3.10 -6.73
C ILE A 58 -3.26 1.62 -6.68
N GLN A 59 -2.29 0.73 -6.44
CA GLN A 59 -2.52 -0.71 -6.31
C GLN A 59 -3.45 -1.02 -5.14
N ALA A 60 -3.19 -0.45 -3.96
CA ALA A 60 -4.04 -0.64 -2.79
C ALA A 60 -5.48 -0.14 -3.02
N LEU A 61 -5.66 0.97 -3.75
CA LEU A 61 -6.98 1.46 -4.15
C LEU A 61 -7.66 0.51 -5.15
N LYS A 62 -6.95 0.02 -6.16
CA LYS A 62 -7.48 -0.97 -7.11
C LYS A 62 -7.89 -2.27 -6.41
N THR A 63 -7.02 -2.84 -5.58
CA THR A 63 -7.29 -4.08 -4.82
C THR A 63 -8.42 -3.90 -3.79
N SER A 64 -8.57 -2.71 -3.21
CA SER A 64 -9.66 -2.41 -2.28
C SER A 64 -10.98 -2.04 -2.95
N GLY A 65 -11.02 -1.86 -4.27
CA GLY A 65 -12.20 -1.36 -4.99
C GLY A 65 -12.51 0.12 -4.71
N GLY A 66 -11.49 0.93 -4.43
CA GLY A 66 -11.63 2.37 -4.14
C GLY A 66 -11.95 2.69 -2.68
N VAL A 67 -11.99 1.68 -1.80
CA VAL A 67 -12.27 1.89 -0.37
C VAL A 67 -11.01 2.35 0.35
N LYS A 68 -10.90 3.67 0.59
CA LYS A 68 -9.73 4.32 1.21
C LYS A 68 -9.27 3.67 2.52
N ASN A 69 -10.21 3.27 3.38
CA ASN A 69 -9.88 2.61 4.64
C ASN A 69 -9.23 1.24 4.42
N LYS A 70 -9.76 0.46 3.47
CA LYS A 70 -9.23 -0.86 3.12
C LYS A 70 -7.89 -0.73 2.39
N ALA A 71 -7.73 0.27 1.52
CA ALA A 71 -6.44 0.60 0.91
C ALA A 71 -5.36 0.94 1.96
N ALA A 72 -5.70 1.77 2.96
CA ALA A 72 -4.79 2.10 4.05
C ALA A 72 -4.35 0.85 4.84
N VAL A 73 -5.30 -0.03 5.17
CA VAL A 73 -5.04 -1.31 5.86
C VAL A 73 -4.15 -2.23 5.02
N LEU A 74 -4.37 -2.31 3.70
CA LEU A 74 -3.54 -3.11 2.79
C LEU A 74 -2.08 -2.63 2.74
N LEU A 75 -1.85 -1.33 2.99
CA LEU A 75 -0.51 -0.75 3.08
C LEU A 75 0.05 -0.74 4.51
N GLY A 76 -0.68 -1.26 5.50
CA GLY A 76 -0.28 -1.20 6.91
C GLY A 76 -0.25 0.22 7.48
N LEU A 77 -0.98 1.16 6.86
CA LEU A 77 -1.00 2.56 7.25
C LEU A 77 -2.28 2.91 7.99
N ASN A 78 -2.18 3.88 8.90
CA ASN A 78 -3.36 4.53 9.44
C ASN A 78 -4.12 5.29 8.34
N ARG A 79 -5.46 5.29 8.41
CA ARG A 79 -6.33 6.00 7.46
C ARG A 79 -5.91 7.46 7.29
N THR A 80 -5.57 8.14 8.39
CA THR A 80 -5.18 9.55 8.40
C THR A 80 -3.88 9.75 7.62
N THR A 81 -2.84 8.94 7.88
CA THR A 81 -1.55 8.98 7.17
C THR A 81 -1.71 8.67 5.67
N PHE A 82 -2.55 7.69 5.33
CA PHE A 82 -2.85 7.37 3.94
C PHE A 82 -3.49 8.56 3.21
N LEU A 83 -4.46 9.23 3.84
CA LEU A 83 -5.12 10.40 3.26
C LEU A 83 -4.16 11.58 3.09
N GLU A 84 -3.24 11.80 4.04
CA GLU A 84 -2.19 12.81 3.91
C GLU A 84 -1.25 12.51 2.75
N LYS A 85 -0.79 11.26 2.58
CA LYS A 85 0.03 10.83 1.43
C LYS A 85 -0.70 11.04 0.11
N VAL A 86 -1.96 10.62 0.01
CA VAL A 86 -2.81 10.84 -1.18
C VAL A 86 -2.96 12.33 -1.49
N LYS A 87 -3.21 13.15 -0.47
CA LYS A 87 -3.38 14.60 -0.63
C LYS A 87 -2.06 15.27 -1.05
N LYS A 88 -0.93 14.82 -0.50
CA LYS A 88 0.40 15.33 -0.84
C LYS A 88 0.72 15.04 -2.30
N MET A 89 0.50 13.81 -2.78
CA MET A 89 0.66 13.46 -4.20
C MET A 89 -0.24 14.28 -5.14
N GLY A 90 -1.47 14.59 -4.70
CA GLY A 90 -2.39 15.42 -5.49
C GLY A 90 -2.06 16.92 -5.43
N GLY A 91 -1.43 17.39 -4.34
CA GLY A 91 -1.16 18.81 -4.09
C GLY A 91 0.23 19.30 -4.53
N THR A 92 1.23 18.41 -4.64
CA THR A 92 2.57 18.77 -5.12
C THR A 92 2.63 19.00 -6.63
N LEU A 93 1.65 18.52 -7.41
CA LEU A 93 1.57 18.77 -8.86
C LEU A 93 1.11 20.22 -9.20
N THR A 94 0.56 20.96 -8.23
CA THR A 94 0.00 22.30 -8.44
C THR A 94 0.84 23.45 -7.85
N SER A 95 2.06 23.19 -7.38
CA SER A 95 2.99 24.23 -6.94
C SER A 95 4.31 24.12 -7.70
N HIS A 96 4.34 24.72 -8.89
CA HIS A 96 5.57 25.19 -9.53
C HIS A 96 5.29 26.40 -10.42
#